data_AF-A0A522C0I4-F1
#
_entry.id   AF-A0A522C0I4-F1
#
_cell.length_a   1.000
_cell.length_b   1.000
_cell.length_c   1.000
_cell.angle_alpha   90.00
_cell.angle_beta   90.00
_cell.angle_gamma   90.00
#
_symmetry.space_group_name_H-M   'P 1'
#
loop_
_entity.id
_entity.type
_entity.pdbx_description
1 polymer ?
#
loop_
_entity_poly.entity_id
_entity_poly.type
_entity_poly.pdbx_seq_one_letter_code
_entity_poly.pdbx_strand_id
1 'polypeptide(L)'
;MKLDSVLLGDGKNIKPSTMKFDQLLNKVTPEIEADFQRAGLPTSAGLAIKDKEARALLTIETTKPRAKDPYVQVGVWKKDLVLAVFDKSNTKFDAYEVLVKGYEDVKAKLLQKQTEVVNLQPGNKTIDKASKSQAKKFGTQVETEDTVDLGGLTGDLVLCAHGTPKVLPGKVIGVKLGGKTVDDLVEMLTGSKEASKRIAKDYSGTITLSGCFTASGGPEADRQDDVFAKKLLDALVKQGYKKVTVVGMPGPSWTAQSKGMKDAHGTKLNVGDKGVFHSGQSEEGLESQKLLAKQLRKEIDLLTDALIKNSSKAKDPTTFLTSPQAKPVLEKLKELEKKLEGVRKEIDRIAKQQKDVGDDDGIDIAHMKGTFGFKALQEALKLR
;
A
#
# COMPACT_ATOMS: atom_id res chain seq x y z
N MET A 1 -12.89 0.31 41.89
CA MET A 1 -11.85 -0.22 40.96
C MET A 1 -10.60 0.67 40.97
N LYS A 2 -9.39 0.13 40.73
CA LYS A 2 -8.16 0.92 40.48
C LYS A 2 -7.53 0.43 39.18
N LEU A 3 -7.12 1.34 38.29
CA LEU A 3 -6.43 1.01 37.05
C LEU A 3 -4.97 0.68 37.34
N ASP A 4 -4.45 -0.34 36.67
CA ASP A 4 -3.04 -0.77 36.73
C ASP A 4 -2.13 0.25 36.02
N SER A 5 -2.62 0.83 34.93
CA SER A 5 -2.01 1.97 34.24
C SER A 5 -3.08 2.90 33.69
N VAL A 6 -2.78 4.19 33.59
CA VAL A 6 -3.67 5.20 33.01
C VAL A 6 -3.06 5.71 31.71
N LEU A 7 -3.79 5.60 30.61
CA LEU A 7 -3.39 6.11 29.30
C LEU A 7 -4.00 7.50 29.04
N LEU A 8 -5.21 7.75 29.53
CA LEU A 8 -5.89 9.03 29.40
C LEU A 8 -6.59 9.41 30.70
N GLY A 9 -6.52 10.69 31.07
CA GLY A 9 -7.23 11.24 32.23
C GLY A 9 -6.46 11.14 33.54
N ASP A 10 -5.15 10.87 33.51
CA ASP A 10 -4.32 10.95 34.71
C ASP A 10 -4.23 12.42 35.17
N GLY A 11 -4.74 12.71 36.37
CA GLY A 11 -4.80 14.06 36.95
C GLY A 11 -5.71 15.09 36.24
N LYS A 12 -6.44 14.71 35.19
CA LYS A 12 -7.33 15.62 34.45
C LYS A 12 -8.79 15.32 34.79
N ASN A 13 -9.51 16.31 35.30
CA ASN A 13 -10.94 16.26 35.61
C ASN A 13 -11.80 16.25 34.33
N ILE A 14 -11.62 15.26 33.46
CA ILE A 14 -12.37 15.15 32.21
C ILE A 14 -13.80 14.72 32.58
N LYS A 15 -14.72 15.67 32.60
CA LYS A 15 -16.14 15.40 32.88
C LYS A 15 -16.78 14.67 31.70
N PRO A 16 -17.54 13.58 31.93
CA PRO A 16 -18.28 12.88 30.87
C PRO A 16 -19.11 13.81 29.98
N SER A 17 -19.80 14.78 30.60
CA SER A 17 -20.69 15.72 29.92
C SER A 17 -20.00 16.67 28.94
N THR A 18 -18.67 16.79 28.99
CA THR A 18 -17.89 17.69 28.12
C THR A 18 -17.35 17.01 26.87
N MET A 19 -17.61 15.70 26.70
CA MET A 19 -16.98 14.92 25.65
C MET A 19 -17.98 13.99 24.96
N LYS A 20 -18.11 14.11 23.63
CA LYS A 20 -18.77 13.09 22.84
C LYS A 20 -17.85 11.88 22.72
N PHE A 21 -18.42 10.68 22.64
CA PHE A 21 -17.64 9.45 22.54
C PHE A 21 -16.65 9.44 21.35
N ASP A 22 -17.04 9.95 20.18
CA ASP A 22 -16.13 10.02 19.03
C ASP A 22 -14.92 10.94 19.30
N GLN A 23 -15.10 11.99 20.09
CA GLN A 23 -14.02 12.87 20.52
C GLN A 23 -13.11 12.18 21.56
N LEU A 24 -13.69 11.32 22.41
CA LEU A 24 -12.92 10.50 23.33
C LEU A 24 -12.04 9.52 22.56
N LEU A 25 -12.59 8.77 21.59
CA LEU A 25 -11.79 7.85 20.78
C LEU A 25 -10.64 8.56 20.06
N ASN A 26 -10.90 9.73 19.47
CA ASN A 26 -9.85 10.53 18.83
C ASN A 26 -8.73 10.96 19.80
N LYS A 27 -9.00 11.00 21.10
CA LYS A 27 -8.00 11.25 22.15
C LYS A 27 -7.36 9.97 22.68
N VAL A 28 -8.09 8.87 22.72
CA VAL A 28 -7.61 7.58 23.23
C VAL A 28 -6.67 6.90 22.23
N THR A 29 -6.98 6.94 20.93
CA THR A 29 -6.15 6.28 19.91
C THR A 29 -4.69 6.76 19.90
N PRO A 30 -4.38 8.07 19.99
CA PRO A 30 -3.00 8.53 20.13
C PRO A 30 -2.29 8.03 21.39
N GLU A 31 -3.00 7.92 22.52
CA GLU A 31 -2.43 7.42 23.78
C GLU A 31 -2.15 5.92 23.72
N ILE A 32 -3.03 5.13 23.08
CA ILE A 32 -2.77 3.71 22.78
C ILE A 32 -1.55 3.57 21.86
N GLU A 33 -1.45 4.41 20.82
CA GLU A 33 -0.31 4.40 19.91
C GLU A 33 1.01 4.72 20.64
N ALA A 34 1.00 5.74 21.50
CA ALA A 34 2.14 6.09 22.33
C ALA A 34 2.50 4.97 23.32
N ASP A 35 1.51 4.30 23.89
CA ASP A 35 1.71 3.14 24.76
C ASP A 35 2.37 1.96 24.03
N PHE A 36 1.93 1.68 22.80
CA PHE A 36 2.55 0.68 21.93
C PHE A 36 3.99 1.05 21.58
N GLN A 37 4.24 2.30 21.20
CA GLN A 37 5.59 2.79 20.90
C GLN A 37 6.52 2.68 22.10
N ARG A 38 6.07 3.04 23.31
CA ARG A 38 6.84 2.87 24.55
C ARG A 38 7.13 1.41 24.85
N ALA A 39 6.23 0.50 24.47
CA ALA A 39 6.46 -0.92 24.58
C ALA A 39 7.45 -1.46 23.53
N GLY A 40 7.85 -0.67 22.53
CA GLY A 40 8.70 -1.12 21.43
C GLY A 40 7.92 -1.68 20.23
N LEU A 41 6.59 -1.53 20.21
CA LEU A 41 5.74 -1.92 19.10
C LEU A 41 5.58 -0.75 18.11
N PRO A 42 5.60 -1.01 16.80
CA PRO A 42 5.61 0.06 15.81
C PRO A 42 4.25 0.76 15.66
N THR A 43 3.14 0.05 15.90
CA THR A 43 1.78 0.62 15.82
C THR A 43 0.73 -0.25 16.52
N SER A 44 -0.37 0.38 16.95
CA SER A 44 -1.59 -0.24 17.49
C SER A 44 -2.64 -0.62 16.43
N ALA A 45 -2.30 -0.50 15.14
CA ALA A 45 -3.21 -0.79 14.04
C ALA A 45 -3.81 -2.20 14.13
N GLY A 46 -5.14 -2.30 13.95
CA GLY A 46 -5.87 -3.57 13.94
C GLY A 46 -6.41 -4.02 15.31
N LEU A 47 -6.20 -3.26 16.39
CA LEU A 47 -6.90 -3.50 17.64
C LEU A 47 -8.41 -3.34 17.46
N ALA A 48 -9.16 -4.38 17.82
CA ALA A 48 -10.61 -4.35 17.82
C ALA A 48 -11.12 -3.58 19.05
N ILE A 49 -11.37 -2.28 18.86
CA ILE A 49 -11.96 -1.44 19.91
C ILE A 49 -13.47 -1.66 19.95
N LYS A 50 -13.97 -2.14 21.10
CA LYS A 50 -15.40 -2.29 21.37
C LYS A 50 -15.99 -0.96 21.80
N ASP A 51 -16.71 -0.32 20.90
CA ASP A 51 -17.11 1.08 21.07
C ASP A 51 -18.57 1.25 21.50
N LYS A 52 -19.45 0.31 21.16
CA LYS A 52 -20.90 0.38 21.44
C LYS A 52 -21.23 0.46 22.94
N GLU A 53 -20.68 -0.44 23.76
CA GLU A 53 -20.94 -0.50 25.20
C GLU A 53 -20.32 0.72 25.90
N ALA A 54 -19.12 1.11 25.47
CA ALA A 54 -18.44 2.29 26.00
C ALA A 54 -19.19 3.61 25.66
N ARG A 55 -19.83 3.70 24.48
CA ARG A 55 -20.78 4.79 24.15
C ARG A 55 -21.98 4.81 25.10
N ALA A 56 -22.53 3.64 25.40
CA ALA A 56 -23.67 3.51 26.30
C ALA A 56 -23.33 3.99 27.71
N LEU A 57 -22.16 3.57 28.25
CA LEU A 57 -21.67 4.03 29.55
C LEU A 57 -21.55 5.56 29.61
N LEU A 58 -20.86 6.16 28.63
CA LEU A 58 -20.69 7.62 28.56
C LEU A 58 -22.04 8.36 28.46
N THR A 59 -22.96 7.81 27.69
CA THR A 59 -24.31 8.39 27.52
C THR A 59 -25.09 8.34 28.83
N ILE A 60 -25.05 7.21 29.54
CA ILE A 60 -25.70 7.06 30.86
C ILE A 60 -25.13 8.07 31.84
N GLU A 61 -23.81 8.16 31.98
CA GLU A 61 -23.18 9.08 32.94
C GLU A 61 -23.30 10.56 32.57
N THR A 62 -23.70 10.86 31.33
CA THR A 62 -24.00 12.23 30.88
C THR A 62 -25.47 12.60 31.08
N THR A 63 -26.39 11.68 30.80
CA THR A 63 -27.85 11.96 30.76
C THR A 63 -28.57 11.60 32.07
N LYS A 64 -28.10 10.57 32.76
CA LYS A 64 -28.59 10.08 34.05
C LYS A 64 -27.40 9.80 34.96
N PRO A 65 -26.64 10.84 35.35
CA PRO A 65 -25.40 10.68 36.09
C PRO A 65 -25.67 9.89 37.38
N ARG A 66 -24.99 8.74 37.51
CA ARG A 66 -25.07 7.92 38.72
C ARG A 66 -24.02 8.38 39.74
N ALA A 67 -22.89 8.88 39.23
CA ALA A 67 -21.85 9.55 40.01
C ALA A 67 -22.19 11.03 40.25
N LYS A 68 -21.82 11.55 41.42
CA LYS A 68 -22.08 12.94 41.83
C LYS A 68 -21.03 13.93 41.31
N ASP A 69 -19.73 13.58 41.33
CA ASP A 69 -18.66 14.36 40.68
C ASP A 69 -17.83 13.47 39.73
N PRO A 70 -18.38 13.13 38.54
CA PRO A 70 -17.78 12.15 37.66
C PRO A 70 -16.55 12.66 36.90
N TYR A 71 -15.57 11.78 36.72
CA TYR A 71 -14.46 11.97 35.78
C TYR A 71 -14.13 10.69 35.02
N VAL A 72 -13.62 10.84 33.81
CA VAL A 72 -13.31 9.76 32.88
C VAL A 72 -11.82 9.45 32.88
N GLN A 73 -11.49 8.16 32.90
CA GLN A 73 -10.15 7.66 32.61
C GLN A 73 -10.19 6.50 31.61
N VAL A 74 -9.13 6.36 30.83
CA VAL A 74 -8.88 5.16 30.03
C VAL A 74 -7.55 4.57 30.46
N GLY A 75 -7.52 3.28 30.68
CA GLY A 75 -6.33 2.60 31.19
C GLY A 75 -6.50 1.09 31.26
N VAL A 76 -5.50 0.41 31.80
CA VAL A 76 -5.48 -1.05 31.92
C VAL A 76 -6.06 -1.47 33.26
N TRP A 77 -6.92 -2.48 33.26
CA TRP A 77 -7.38 -3.17 34.48
C TRP A 77 -7.38 -4.67 34.26
N LYS A 78 -6.63 -5.42 35.08
CA LYS A 78 -6.53 -6.89 35.00
C LYS A 78 -6.24 -7.39 33.58
N LYS A 79 -5.39 -6.66 32.84
CA LYS A 79 -4.97 -6.87 31.43
C LYS A 79 -5.90 -6.33 30.34
N ASP A 80 -7.11 -5.90 30.66
CA ASP A 80 -8.04 -5.33 29.68
C ASP A 80 -7.83 -3.81 29.57
N LEU A 81 -7.94 -3.26 28.37
CA LEU A 81 -8.07 -1.80 28.20
C LEU A 81 -9.52 -1.43 28.47
N VAL A 82 -9.75 -0.53 29.42
CA VAL A 82 -11.08 -0.13 29.85
C VAL A 82 -11.29 1.38 29.78
N LEU A 83 -12.52 1.77 29.49
CA LEU A 83 -13.04 3.10 29.77
C LEU A 83 -13.70 3.05 31.16
N ALA A 84 -13.26 3.91 32.07
CA ALA A 84 -13.80 3.99 33.42
C ALA A 84 -14.37 5.38 33.71
N VAL A 85 -15.50 5.41 34.41
CA VAL A 85 -16.05 6.59 35.04
C VAL A 85 -15.93 6.41 36.56
N PHE A 86 -15.26 7.37 37.18
CA PHE A 86 -15.05 7.43 38.62
C PHE A 86 -15.80 8.63 39.22
N ASP A 87 -16.06 8.61 40.52
CA ASP A 87 -16.69 9.70 41.25
C ASP A 87 -15.72 10.24 42.31
N LYS A 88 -15.36 11.54 42.25
CA LYS A 88 -14.46 12.13 43.26
C LYS A 88 -15.08 12.17 44.66
N SER A 89 -16.40 12.27 44.72
CA SER A 89 -17.13 12.33 45.98
C SER A 89 -17.44 10.94 46.56
N ASN A 90 -17.25 9.87 45.77
CA ASN A 90 -17.48 8.49 46.19
C ASN A 90 -16.47 7.53 45.55
N THR A 91 -15.38 7.26 46.27
CA THR A 91 -14.30 6.37 45.83
C THR A 91 -14.71 4.90 45.68
N LYS A 92 -15.91 4.52 46.15
CA LYS A 92 -16.47 3.17 45.99
C LYS A 92 -17.29 3.01 44.71
N PHE A 93 -17.61 4.10 44.01
CA PHE A 93 -18.31 4.02 42.73
C PHE A 93 -17.38 3.49 41.65
N ASP A 94 -17.83 2.47 40.93
CA ASP A 94 -17.18 1.97 39.73
C ASP A 94 -18.19 1.74 38.60
N ALA A 95 -17.93 2.38 37.47
CA ALA A 95 -18.58 2.06 36.22
C ALA A 95 -17.51 2.01 35.12
N TYR A 96 -17.41 0.89 34.42
CA TYR A 96 -16.41 0.73 33.38
C TYR A 96 -16.90 -0.20 32.29
N GLU A 97 -16.31 -0.05 31.10
CA GLU A 97 -16.53 -0.92 29.96
C GLU A 97 -15.20 -1.29 29.30
N VAL A 98 -15.10 -2.53 28.82
CA VAL A 98 -13.89 -3.03 28.16
C VAL A 98 -13.83 -2.52 26.73
N LEU A 99 -12.82 -1.70 26.43
CA LEU A 99 -12.51 -1.25 25.07
C LEU A 99 -11.76 -2.33 24.29
N VAL A 100 -10.74 -2.95 24.89
CA VAL A 100 -9.95 -4.01 24.25
C VAL A 100 -9.68 -5.12 25.26
N LYS A 101 -10.23 -6.31 25.00
CA LYS A 101 -10.04 -7.48 25.85
C LYS A 101 -8.65 -8.08 25.64
N GLY A 102 -7.96 -8.41 26.73
CA GLY A 102 -6.62 -9.00 26.73
C GLY A 102 -5.55 -8.07 26.17
N TYR A 103 -5.71 -6.75 26.33
CA TYR A 103 -4.81 -5.73 25.79
C TYR A 103 -3.33 -5.98 26.10
N GLU A 104 -2.99 -6.28 27.36
CA GLU A 104 -1.61 -6.60 27.75
C GLU A 104 -1.11 -7.93 27.17
N ASP A 105 -1.98 -8.95 27.09
CA ASP A 105 -1.61 -10.24 26.48
C ASP A 105 -1.37 -10.08 24.96
N VAL A 106 -2.12 -9.19 24.29
CA VAL A 106 -1.90 -8.83 22.89
C VAL A 106 -0.56 -8.12 22.72
N LYS A 107 -0.26 -7.11 23.55
CA LYS A 107 1.05 -6.42 23.52
C LYS A 107 2.21 -7.39 23.74
N ALA A 108 2.14 -8.23 24.76
CA ALA A 108 3.18 -9.23 25.06
C ALA A 108 3.40 -10.20 23.90
N LYS A 109 2.32 -10.69 23.26
CA LYS A 109 2.41 -11.55 22.08
C LYS A 109 3.03 -10.82 20.88
N LEU A 110 2.67 -9.56 20.65
CA LEU A 110 3.23 -8.76 19.56
C LEU A 110 4.71 -8.46 19.79
N LEU A 111 5.15 -8.30 21.03
CA LEU A 111 6.56 -8.12 21.37
C LEU A 111 7.41 -9.37 21.11
N GLN A 112 6.79 -10.55 21.19
CA GLN A 112 7.44 -11.81 20.87
C GLN A 112 7.47 -12.12 19.37
N LYS A 113 6.81 -11.31 18.53
CA LYS A 113 6.82 -11.50 17.08
C LYS A 113 8.06 -10.89 16.47
N GLN A 114 9.01 -11.74 16.09
CA GLN A 114 10.14 -11.34 15.26
C GLN A 114 9.65 -11.21 13.82
N THR A 115 9.58 -9.98 13.31
CA THR A 115 9.24 -9.71 11.91
C THR A 115 10.50 -9.39 11.14
N GLU A 116 10.70 -10.07 10.02
CA GLU A 116 11.86 -9.87 9.15
C GLU A 116 11.46 -9.16 7.86
N VAL A 117 12.29 -8.23 7.41
CA VAL A 117 12.12 -7.55 6.13
C VAL A 117 13.33 -7.83 5.26
N VAL A 118 13.13 -8.61 4.20
CA VAL A 118 14.21 -9.07 3.32
C VAL A 118 14.17 -8.32 2.00
N ASN A 119 15.27 -7.68 1.64
CA ASN A 119 15.50 -7.11 0.33
C ASN A 119 16.09 -8.17 -0.60
N LEU A 120 15.31 -8.64 -1.56
CA LEU A 120 15.75 -9.66 -2.54
C LEU A 120 16.53 -9.05 -3.71
N GLN A 121 16.69 -7.73 -3.77
CA GLN A 121 17.40 -7.02 -4.84
C GLN A 121 18.24 -5.87 -4.26
N PRO A 122 19.23 -6.17 -3.40
CA PRO A 122 20.08 -5.15 -2.80
C PRO A 122 20.80 -4.32 -3.89
N GLY A 123 20.82 -3.01 -3.71
CA GLY A 123 21.39 -2.05 -4.66
C GLY A 123 20.39 -1.53 -5.69
N ASN A 124 19.16 -2.06 -5.74
CA ASN A 124 18.07 -1.46 -6.49
C ASN A 124 17.45 -0.32 -5.68
N LYS A 125 17.73 0.94 -6.04
CA LYS A 125 17.27 2.15 -5.30
C LYS A 125 15.79 2.15 -4.92
N THR A 126 14.90 1.64 -5.79
CA THR A 126 13.46 1.58 -5.51
C THR A 126 13.15 0.56 -4.42
N ILE A 127 13.74 -0.64 -4.51
CA ILE A 127 13.55 -1.69 -3.53
C ILE A 127 14.25 -1.37 -2.22
N ASP A 128 15.44 -0.76 -2.25
CA ASP A 128 16.16 -0.29 -1.06
C ASP A 128 15.32 0.72 -0.26
N LYS A 129 14.59 1.61 -0.95
CA LYS A 129 13.68 2.56 -0.30
C LYS A 129 12.43 1.86 0.24
N ALA A 130 11.85 0.93 -0.54
CA ALA A 130 10.65 0.20 -0.15
C ALA A 130 10.90 -0.69 1.08
N SER A 131 12.01 -1.45 1.08
CA SER A 131 12.41 -2.31 2.19
C SER A 131 12.68 -1.50 3.46
N LYS A 132 13.39 -0.37 3.38
CA LYS A 132 13.57 0.53 4.53
C LYS A 132 12.25 1.06 5.08
N SER A 133 11.28 1.38 4.21
CA SER A 133 9.96 1.81 4.64
C SER A 133 9.18 0.69 5.34
N GLN A 134 9.28 -0.55 4.87
CA GLN A 134 8.66 -1.70 5.52
C GLN A 134 9.35 -2.01 6.86
N ALA A 135 10.68 -2.02 6.90
CA ALA A 135 11.47 -2.24 8.11
C ALA A 135 11.11 -1.22 9.20
N LYS A 136 11.01 0.07 8.84
CA LYS A 136 10.52 1.11 9.74
C LYS A 136 9.09 0.84 10.23
N LYS A 137 8.19 0.41 9.35
CA LYS A 137 6.79 0.07 9.70
C LYS A 137 6.70 -1.09 10.68
N PHE A 138 7.60 -2.06 10.59
CA PHE A 138 7.61 -3.24 11.46
C PHE A 138 8.58 -3.14 12.64
N GLY A 139 9.30 -2.01 12.78
CA GLY A 139 10.26 -1.82 13.87
C GLY A 139 11.49 -2.74 13.78
N THR A 140 11.87 -3.15 12.56
CA THR A 140 12.97 -4.08 12.30
C THR A 140 14.03 -3.46 11.38
N GLN A 141 15.07 -4.21 11.04
CA GLN A 141 16.09 -3.84 10.06
C GLN A 141 15.81 -4.51 8.70
N VAL A 142 16.50 -4.03 7.66
CA VAL A 142 16.44 -4.65 6.34
C VAL A 142 17.55 -5.67 6.26
N GLU A 143 17.18 -6.93 6.04
CA GLU A 143 18.09 -8.03 5.75
C GLU A 143 18.20 -8.30 4.25
N THR A 144 19.18 -9.11 3.87
CA THR A 144 19.28 -9.72 2.54
C THR A 144 19.02 -11.22 2.64
N GLU A 145 18.87 -11.88 1.50
CA GLU A 145 18.73 -13.34 1.46
C GLU A 145 19.87 -14.06 2.19
N ASP A 146 21.11 -13.56 2.06
CA ASP A 146 22.29 -14.17 2.68
C ASP A 146 22.35 -13.93 4.20
N THR A 147 21.73 -12.87 4.70
CA THR A 147 21.89 -12.42 6.10
C THR A 147 20.68 -12.73 6.98
N VAL A 148 19.47 -12.85 6.42
CA VAL A 148 18.25 -13.10 7.19
C VAL A 148 18.31 -14.37 8.04
N ASP A 149 17.81 -14.30 9.27
CA ASP A 149 17.53 -15.46 10.14
C ASP A 149 16.04 -15.79 10.08
N LEU A 150 15.71 -16.93 9.49
CA LEU A 150 14.34 -17.44 9.38
C LEU A 150 13.99 -18.46 10.47
N GLY A 151 14.99 -18.98 11.20
CA GLY A 151 14.77 -20.01 12.22
C GLY A 151 14.16 -19.48 13.51
N GLY A 152 14.45 -18.23 13.86
CA GLY A 152 13.83 -17.51 14.99
C GLY A 152 12.49 -16.85 14.65
N LEU A 153 12.04 -16.93 13.39
CA LEU A 153 10.91 -16.16 12.90
C LEU A 153 9.57 -16.60 13.51
N THR A 154 8.99 -15.73 14.34
CA THR A 154 7.67 -15.93 14.98
C THR A 154 6.61 -14.93 14.49
N GLY A 155 7.05 -13.83 13.87
CA GLY A 155 6.23 -12.74 13.35
C GLY A 155 5.97 -12.84 11.85
N ASP A 156 5.87 -11.70 11.17
CA ASP A 156 5.65 -11.67 9.72
C ASP A 156 6.98 -11.71 8.97
N LEU A 157 6.95 -12.10 7.69
CA LEU A 157 8.09 -12.01 6.79
C LEU A 157 7.72 -11.14 5.60
N VAL A 158 8.51 -10.10 5.31
CA VAL A 158 8.25 -9.20 4.18
C VAL A 158 9.36 -9.33 3.15
N LEU A 159 9.03 -9.90 2.00
CA LEU A 159 9.96 -10.05 0.87
C LEU A 159 9.79 -8.87 -0.08
N CYS A 160 10.77 -7.97 -0.12
CA CYS A 160 10.75 -6.76 -0.94
C CYS A 160 11.54 -6.97 -2.23
N ALA A 161 10.87 -6.84 -3.38
CA ALA A 161 11.49 -6.93 -4.70
C ALA A 161 10.57 -6.42 -5.81
N HIS A 162 11.09 -6.27 -7.03
CA HIS A 162 10.26 -6.10 -8.22
C HIS A 162 9.55 -7.40 -8.55
N GLY A 163 8.24 -7.35 -8.80
CA GLY A 163 7.54 -8.47 -9.40
C GLY A 163 7.64 -8.44 -10.92
N THR A 164 7.78 -9.61 -11.54
CA THR A 164 7.81 -9.78 -12.98
C THR A 164 6.41 -10.16 -13.47
N PRO A 165 5.75 -9.31 -14.28
CA PRO A 165 4.46 -9.65 -14.87
C PRO A 165 4.63 -10.57 -16.08
N LYS A 166 3.63 -11.42 -16.31
CA LYS A 166 3.35 -12.11 -17.57
C LYS A 166 1.97 -11.66 -18.03
N VAL A 167 1.92 -11.16 -19.26
CA VAL A 167 0.67 -10.78 -19.92
C VAL A 167 0.08 -12.00 -20.59
N LEU A 168 -1.20 -12.23 -20.38
CA LEU A 168 -2.01 -13.30 -20.97
C LEU A 168 -3.30 -12.66 -21.53
N PRO A 169 -4.01 -13.32 -22.46
CA PRO A 169 -5.33 -12.87 -22.87
C PRO A 169 -6.25 -12.71 -21.66
N GLY A 170 -6.73 -11.49 -21.41
CA GLY A 170 -7.67 -11.13 -20.34
C GLY A 170 -7.03 -10.81 -18.99
N LYS A 171 -5.73 -11.08 -18.79
CA LYS A 171 -5.11 -11.01 -17.44
C LYS A 171 -3.61 -10.73 -17.45
N VAL A 172 -3.15 -10.05 -16.39
CA VAL A 172 -1.72 -9.95 -16.04
C VAL A 172 -1.49 -10.72 -14.76
N ILE A 173 -0.52 -11.63 -14.76
CA ILE A 173 -0.15 -12.42 -13.58
C ILE A 173 1.31 -12.19 -13.22
N GLY A 174 1.65 -12.23 -11.93
CA GLY A 174 3.04 -12.32 -11.50
C GLY A 174 3.62 -13.70 -11.79
N VAL A 175 4.84 -13.76 -12.32
CA VAL A 175 5.58 -15.01 -12.54
C VAL A 175 6.84 -15.13 -11.72
N LYS A 176 7.40 -14.01 -11.25
CA LYS A 176 8.60 -13.95 -10.41
C LYS A 176 8.55 -12.79 -9.43
N LEU A 177 9.31 -12.87 -8.34
CA LEU A 177 9.59 -11.79 -7.41
C LEU A 177 11.12 -11.69 -7.24
N GLY A 178 11.71 -10.55 -7.57
CA GLY A 178 13.17 -10.37 -7.51
C GLY A 178 13.93 -11.31 -8.45
N GLY A 179 13.28 -11.76 -9.54
CA GLY A 179 13.83 -12.76 -10.45
C GLY A 179 13.63 -14.23 -10.00
N LYS A 180 13.10 -14.46 -8.79
CA LYS A 180 12.83 -15.79 -8.23
C LYS A 180 11.42 -16.27 -8.58
N THR A 181 11.31 -17.53 -9.00
CA THR A 181 10.03 -18.23 -9.21
C THR A 181 9.42 -18.64 -7.86
N VAL A 182 8.23 -19.25 -7.89
CA VAL A 182 7.61 -19.84 -6.69
C VAL A 182 8.52 -20.91 -6.09
N ASP A 183 9.06 -21.81 -6.91
CA ASP A 183 9.92 -22.90 -6.43
C ASP A 183 11.21 -22.36 -5.81
N ASP A 184 11.81 -21.33 -6.42
CA ASP A 184 12.99 -20.67 -5.86
C ASP A 184 12.69 -20.03 -4.48
N LEU A 185 11.51 -19.42 -4.33
CA LEU A 185 11.09 -18.84 -3.05
C LEU A 185 10.80 -19.93 -2.01
N VAL A 186 10.19 -21.05 -2.40
CA VAL A 186 9.97 -22.18 -1.49
C VAL A 186 11.31 -22.75 -1.04
N GLU A 187 12.25 -22.98 -1.97
CA GLU A 187 13.60 -23.46 -1.64
C GLU A 187 14.33 -22.49 -0.72
N MET A 188 14.30 -21.19 -1.01
CA MET A 188 14.85 -20.15 -0.14
C MET A 188 14.27 -20.21 1.27
N LEU A 189 12.94 -20.37 1.40
CA LEU A 189 12.27 -20.34 2.70
C LEU A 189 12.44 -21.64 3.49
N THR A 190 12.67 -22.77 2.83
CA THR A 190 12.45 -24.10 3.43
C THR A 190 13.57 -25.11 3.19
N GLY A 191 14.39 -24.92 2.16
CA GLY A 191 15.34 -25.90 1.64
C GLY A 191 16.71 -25.90 2.32
N SER A 192 17.07 -24.84 3.04
CA SER A 192 18.34 -24.80 3.76
C SER A 192 18.45 -25.88 4.83
N LYS A 193 19.63 -26.53 4.92
CA LYS A 193 19.94 -27.49 5.98
C LYS A 193 20.18 -26.81 7.32
N GLU A 194 20.55 -25.54 7.31
CA GLU A 194 20.77 -24.73 8.52
C GLU A 194 19.42 -24.29 9.08
N ALA A 195 19.15 -24.64 10.35
CA ALA A 195 17.86 -24.34 10.97
C ALA A 195 17.56 -22.83 11.05
N SER A 196 18.59 -21.99 11.20
CA SER A 196 18.48 -20.52 11.17
C SER A 196 18.14 -19.95 9.79
N LYS A 197 18.27 -20.73 8.71
CA LYS A 197 18.04 -20.26 7.33
C LYS A 197 16.76 -20.80 6.72
N ARG A 198 15.87 -21.40 7.52
CA ARG A 198 14.56 -21.85 7.06
C ARG A 198 13.49 -21.55 8.10
N ILE A 199 12.27 -21.32 7.63
CA ILE A 199 11.13 -21.15 8.54
C ILE A 199 10.77 -22.49 9.21
N ALA A 200 10.34 -22.43 10.47
CA ALA A 200 9.88 -23.61 11.21
C ALA A 200 8.58 -24.18 10.63
N LYS A 201 8.36 -25.50 10.75
CA LYS A 201 7.15 -26.17 10.19
C LYS A 201 5.84 -25.69 10.82
N ASP A 202 5.89 -25.18 12.04
CA ASP A 202 4.76 -24.62 12.78
C ASP A 202 4.63 -23.10 12.65
N TYR A 203 5.46 -22.47 11.81
CA TYR A 203 5.38 -21.04 11.50
C TYR A 203 3.96 -20.62 11.13
N SER A 204 3.46 -19.60 11.81
CA SER A 204 2.07 -19.13 11.73
C SER A 204 1.94 -17.64 11.38
N GLY A 205 3.03 -17.05 10.89
CA GLY A 205 3.08 -15.66 10.44
C GLY A 205 2.62 -15.47 9.00
N THR A 206 2.65 -14.20 8.57
CA THR A 206 2.28 -13.79 7.22
C THR A 206 3.51 -13.53 6.38
N ILE A 207 3.64 -14.20 5.24
CA ILE A 207 4.63 -13.88 4.22
C ILE A 207 4.04 -12.85 3.27
N THR A 208 4.52 -11.62 3.36
CA THR A 208 4.12 -10.50 2.50
C THR A 208 5.09 -10.39 1.32
N LEU A 209 4.60 -10.60 0.11
CA LEU A 209 5.31 -10.38 -1.15
C LEU A 209 5.19 -8.91 -1.54
N SER A 210 6.12 -8.08 -1.04
CA SER A 210 6.16 -6.64 -1.30
C SER A 210 6.79 -6.34 -2.66
N GLY A 211 6.07 -6.76 -3.72
CA GLY A 211 6.41 -6.49 -5.12
C GLY A 211 5.16 -6.50 -5.98
N CYS A 212 5.09 -5.61 -6.97
CA CYS A 212 3.94 -5.49 -7.87
C CYS A 212 3.56 -6.82 -8.53
N PHE A 213 2.27 -7.01 -8.85
CA PHE A 213 1.74 -8.18 -9.57
C PHE A 213 1.85 -9.52 -8.84
N THR A 214 2.16 -9.55 -7.54
CA THR A 214 2.23 -10.79 -6.75
C THR A 214 0.87 -11.22 -6.18
N ALA A 215 -0.14 -10.33 -6.19
CA ALA A 215 -1.54 -10.64 -5.91
C ALA A 215 -2.47 -10.15 -7.02
N SER A 216 -3.75 -10.50 -6.91
CA SER A 216 -4.86 -9.84 -7.63
C SER A 216 -5.63 -8.96 -6.62
N GLY A 217 -5.91 -7.66 -6.85
CA GLY A 217 -6.83 -6.75 -6.05
C GLY A 217 -8.04 -5.99 -6.74
N GLY A 218 -9.35 -6.13 -6.41
CA GLY A 218 -10.56 -5.76 -7.22
C GLY A 218 -11.87 -6.46 -6.75
N PRO A 219 -12.96 -6.63 -7.55
CA PRO A 219 -14.21 -7.29 -7.10
C PRO A 219 -14.39 -8.80 -7.44
N GLU A 220 -13.46 -9.44 -8.16
CA GLU A 220 -13.62 -10.79 -8.73
C GLU A 220 -12.42 -11.73 -8.51
N ALA A 221 -11.36 -11.32 -7.80
CA ALA A 221 -10.34 -12.28 -7.35
C ALA A 221 -10.71 -13.03 -6.08
N ASP A 222 -12.01 -13.10 -5.85
CA ASP A 222 -12.65 -14.22 -5.16
C ASP A 222 -12.66 -15.50 -6.02
N ARG A 223 -12.36 -15.42 -7.34
CA ARG A 223 -12.50 -16.55 -8.30
C ARG A 223 -11.23 -17.03 -9.00
N GLN A 224 -10.05 -16.44 -8.76
CA GLN A 224 -8.86 -16.76 -9.57
C GLN A 224 -7.75 -17.49 -8.79
N ASP A 225 -7.54 -18.75 -9.16
CA ASP A 225 -6.61 -19.71 -8.55
C ASP A 225 -5.12 -19.52 -8.95
N ASP A 226 -4.82 -18.65 -9.90
CA ASP A 226 -3.55 -18.68 -10.66
C ASP A 226 -2.52 -17.61 -10.23
N VAL A 227 -2.72 -17.03 -9.05
CA VAL A 227 -2.00 -15.87 -8.51
C VAL A 227 -0.68 -16.29 -7.85
N PHE A 228 0.41 -15.55 -8.07
CA PHE A 228 1.74 -15.87 -7.56
C PHE A 228 1.78 -16.14 -6.04
N ALA A 229 1.10 -15.31 -5.23
CA ALA A 229 0.97 -15.53 -3.79
C ALA A 229 0.24 -16.84 -3.42
N LYS A 230 -0.84 -17.19 -4.16
CA LYS A 230 -1.56 -18.45 -3.94
C LYS A 230 -0.70 -19.66 -4.30
N LYS A 231 0.01 -19.60 -5.43
CA LYS A 231 0.96 -20.66 -5.82
C LYS A 231 2.03 -20.90 -4.76
N LEU A 232 2.56 -19.83 -4.18
CA LEU A 232 3.52 -19.94 -3.07
C LEU A 232 2.88 -20.56 -1.82
N LEU A 233 1.67 -20.11 -1.43
CA LEU A 233 0.93 -20.69 -0.31
C LEU A 233 0.68 -22.19 -0.51
N ASP A 234 0.15 -22.58 -1.67
CA ASP A 234 -0.18 -23.97 -1.99
C ASP A 234 1.09 -24.84 -1.98
N ALA A 235 2.22 -24.33 -2.48
CA ALA A 235 3.50 -25.03 -2.45
C ALA A 235 4.03 -25.22 -1.01
N LEU A 236 3.94 -24.20 -0.16
CA LEU A 236 4.30 -24.29 1.26
C LEU A 236 3.38 -25.25 2.02
N VAL A 237 2.07 -25.20 1.78
CA VAL A 237 1.09 -26.12 2.37
C VAL A 237 1.37 -27.56 1.96
N LYS A 238 1.70 -27.80 0.68
CA LYS A 238 2.09 -29.13 0.17
C LYS A 238 3.34 -29.67 0.88
N GLN A 239 4.25 -28.79 1.32
CA GLN A 239 5.39 -29.17 2.14
C GLN A 239 5.08 -29.29 3.64
N GLY A 240 3.85 -29.04 4.09
CA GLY A 240 3.43 -29.22 5.48
C GLY A 240 3.39 -27.95 6.33
N TYR A 241 3.61 -26.76 5.76
CA TYR A 241 3.47 -25.48 6.46
C TYR A 241 1.99 -25.07 6.50
N LYS A 242 1.21 -25.66 7.40
CA LYS A 242 -0.27 -25.53 7.39
C LYS A 242 -0.82 -24.23 7.99
N LYS A 243 0.00 -23.51 8.76
CA LYS A 243 -0.42 -22.30 9.50
C LYS A 243 0.07 -21.00 8.85
N VAL A 244 0.91 -21.11 7.82
CA VAL A 244 1.44 -19.94 7.11
C VAL A 244 0.34 -19.27 6.30
N THR A 245 0.45 -17.95 6.18
CA THR A 245 -0.38 -17.19 5.22
C THR A 245 0.55 -16.45 4.27
N VAL A 246 0.10 -16.25 3.02
CA VAL A 246 0.85 -15.49 2.02
C VAL A 246 -0.04 -14.38 1.47
N VAL A 247 0.50 -13.17 1.43
CA VAL A 247 -0.18 -11.97 0.92
C VAL A 247 0.70 -11.35 -0.15
N GLY A 248 0.13 -11.04 -1.32
CA GLY A 248 0.84 -10.32 -2.38
C GLY A 248 0.32 -8.90 -2.58
N MET A 249 0.97 -8.17 -3.48
CA MET A 249 0.62 -6.80 -3.88
C MET A 249 0.13 -6.79 -5.34
N PRO A 250 -1.01 -6.15 -5.63
CA PRO A 250 -1.63 -6.22 -6.96
C PRO A 250 -0.99 -5.32 -8.02
N GLY A 251 -0.20 -4.31 -7.65
CA GLY A 251 0.49 -3.43 -8.61
C GLY A 251 0.83 -2.03 -8.08
N PRO A 252 1.42 -1.16 -8.91
CA PRO A 252 1.95 0.15 -8.52
C PRO A 252 0.88 1.21 -8.16
N SER A 253 -0.39 1.02 -8.54
CA SER A 253 -1.49 1.90 -8.12
C SER A 253 -1.81 1.79 -6.62
N TRP A 254 -1.50 0.65 -5.99
CA TRP A 254 -1.64 0.44 -4.54
C TRP A 254 -0.56 1.17 -3.74
N THR A 255 0.60 1.42 -4.34
CA THR A 255 1.73 2.11 -3.70
C THR A 255 1.80 3.60 -4.05
N ALA A 256 0.83 4.12 -4.81
CA ALA A 256 0.73 5.54 -5.13
C ALA A 256 0.42 6.35 -3.85
N GLN A 257 1.44 6.97 -3.27
CA GLN A 257 1.34 7.67 -1.99
C GLN A 257 0.66 9.05 -2.09
N SER A 258 0.43 9.58 -3.30
CA SER A 258 -0.09 10.94 -3.50
C SER A 258 -0.77 11.14 -4.86
N LYS A 259 -1.77 12.05 -4.91
CA LYS A 259 -2.40 12.52 -6.15
C LYS A 259 -1.31 13.07 -7.07
N GLY A 260 -1.16 12.48 -8.27
CA GLY A 260 -0.26 12.98 -9.30
C GLY A 260 1.12 12.31 -9.36
N MET A 261 1.34 11.21 -8.62
CA MET A 261 2.47 10.32 -8.93
C MET A 261 2.42 9.92 -10.41
N LYS A 262 3.57 9.80 -11.05
CA LYS A 262 3.67 9.40 -12.45
C LYS A 262 4.41 8.08 -12.55
N ASP A 263 4.03 7.23 -13.50
CA ASP A 263 4.83 6.05 -13.83
C ASP A 263 6.19 6.47 -14.44
N ALA A 264 7.04 5.48 -14.75
CA ALA A 264 8.34 5.71 -15.39
C ALA A 264 8.25 6.39 -16.78
N HIS A 265 7.04 6.58 -17.30
CA HIS A 265 6.73 7.12 -18.61
C HIS A 265 5.96 8.45 -18.54
N GLY A 266 5.78 9.02 -17.34
CA GLY A 266 5.18 10.33 -17.14
C GLY A 266 3.64 10.33 -17.05
N THR A 267 3.00 9.16 -17.09
CA THR A 267 1.55 8.99 -16.98
C THR A 267 1.11 9.19 -15.53
N LYS A 268 0.14 10.08 -15.28
CA LYS A 268 -0.38 10.28 -13.92
C LYS A 268 -1.09 9.02 -13.42
N LEU A 269 -0.57 8.45 -12.35
CA LEU A 269 -1.20 7.43 -11.52
C LEU A 269 -2.25 8.13 -10.63
N ASN A 270 -3.52 7.78 -10.83
CA ASN A 270 -4.58 8.21 -9.93
C ASN A 270 -4.51 7.38 -8.64
N VAL A 271 -4.54 8.05 -7.49
CA VAL A 271 -4.70 7.37 -6.19
C VAL A 271 -6.11 6.82 -6.14
N GLY A 272 -6.22 5.49 -6.21
CA GLY A 272 -7.39 4.70 -5.87
C GLY A 272 -8.75 5.21 -6.35
N ASP A 273 -9.15 4.79 -7.54
CA ASP A 273 -10.46 4.12 -7.65
C ASP A 273 -10.19 2.61 -7.63
N LYS A 274 -10.96 1.87 -6.84
CA LYS A 274 -10.84 0.41 -6.78
C LYS A 274 -10.98 -0.16 -8.21
N GLY A 275 -9.92 -0.77 -8.73
CA GLY A 275 -10.01 -1.70 -9.85
C GLY A 275 -9.79 -1.14 -11.26
N VAL A 276 -8.94 -0.12 -11.47
CA VAL A 276 -8.52 0.26 -12.83
C VAL A 276 -7.00 0.36 -12.92
N PHE A 277 -6.42 -0.40 -13.85
CA PHE A 277 -5.04 -0.29 -14.30
C PHE A 277 -5.04 0.25 -15.73
N HIS A 278 -4.20 1.24 -16.03
CA HIS A 278 -3.92 1.67 -17.41
C HIS A 278 -2.50 1.19 -17.74
N SER A 279 -2.36 0.23 -18.65
CA SER A 279 -1.06 -0.08 -19.23
C SER A 279 -0.74 0.96 -20.31
N GLY A 280 0.54 1.34 -20.43
CA GLY A 280 1.01 2.22 -21.51
C GLY A 280 0.99 1.58 -22.92
N GLN A 281 0.21 0.52 -23.12
CA GLN A 281 0.15 -0.31 -24.34
C GLN A 281 -1.30 -0.59 -24.80
N SER A 282 -2.26 0.10 -24.19
CA SER A 282 -3.68 -0.04 -24.50
C SER A 282 -4.06 0.78 -25.76
N GLU A 283 -5.20 0.49 -26.39
CA GLU A 283 -5.74 1.32 -27.48
C GLU A 283 -5.92 2.78 -27.02
N GLU A 284 -6.36 2.98 -25.77
CA GLU A 284 -6.44 4.29 -25.11
C GLU A 284 -5.06 4.97 -24.92
N GLY A 285 -4.00 4.19 -24.68
CA GLY A 285 -2.62 4.67 -24.61
C GLY A 285 -2.10 5.11 -25.97
N LEU A 286 -2.40 4.35 -27.02
CA LEU A 286 -2.11 4.70 -28.41
C LEU A 286 -2.92 5.94 -28.84
N GLU A 287 -4.20 6.00 -28.53
CA GLU A 287 -5.07 7.15 -28.80
C GLU A 287 -4.63 8.39 -28.00
N SER A 288 -4.14 8.22 -26.77
CA SER A 288 -3.54 9.31 -25.98
C SER A 288 -2.26 9.83 -26.61
N GLN A 289 -1.40 8.96 -27.13
CA GLN A 289 -0.18 9.38 -27.87
C GLN A 289 -0.54 10.02 -29.21
N LYS A 290 -1.54 9.51 -29.94
CA LYS A 290 -2.07 10.15 -31.17
C LYS A 290 -2.68 11.52 -30.88
N LEU A 291 -3.41 11.67 -29.77
CA LEU A 291 -3.99 12.94 -29.33
C LEU A 291 -2.90 13.93 -28.96
N LEU A 292 -1.87 13.50 -28.22
CA LEU A 292 -0.70 14.32 -27.90
C LEU A 292 0.05 14.75 -29.17
N ALA A 293 0.26 13.84 -30.13
CA ALA A 293 0.86 14.15 -31.43
C ALA A 293 0.02 15.20 -32.19
N LYS A 294 -1.32 15.08 -32.17
CA LYS A 294 -2.23 16.04 -32.79
C LYS A 294 -2.20 17.41 -32.11
N GLN A 295 -2.09 17.45 -30.78
CA GLN A 295 -1.95 18.69 -30.01
C GLN A 295 -0.62 19.38 -30.31
N LEU A 296 0.50 18.63 -30.26
CA LEU A 296 1.82 19.15 -30.60
C LEU A 296 1.86 19.67 -32.05
N ARG A 297 1.22 18.96 -32.99
CA ARG A 297 1.13 19.42 -34.38
C ARG A 297 0.36 20.73 -34.50
N LYS A 298 -0.79 20.83 -33.82
CA LYS A 298 -1.59 22.07 -33.80
C LYS A 298 -0.80 23.25 -33.21
N GLU A 299 -0.01 23.01 -32.17
CA GLU A 299 0.86 24.05 -31.57
C GLU A 299 1.99 24.47 -32.52
N ILE A 300 2.61 23.52 -33.22
CA ILE A 300 3.60 23.80 -34.28
C ILE A 300 2.98 24.62 -35.41
N ASP A 301 1.80 24.23 -35.91
CA ASP A 301 1.12 24.91 -37.00
C ASP A 301 0.74 26.36 -36.58
N LEU A 302 0.23 26.55 -35.36
CA LEU A 302 -0.07 27.90 -34.82
C LEU A 302 1.16 28.79 -34.72
N LEU A 303 2.29 28.26 -34.23
CA LEU A 303 3.54 29.00 -34.15
C LEU A 303 4.12 29.30 -35.53
N THR A 304 3.97 28.37 -36.48
CA THR A 304 4.41 28.54 -37.88
C THR A 304 3.57 29.60 -38.59
N ASP A 305 2.25 29.56 -38.46
CA ASP A 305 1.33 30.56 -39.03
C ASP A 305 1.57 31.94 -38.42
N ALA A 306 1.81 32.02 -37.11
CA ALA A 306 2.19 33.26 -36.45
C ALA A 306 3.52 33.79 -36.98
N LEU A 307 4.51 32.90 -37.21
CA LEU A 307 5.80 33.27 -37.76
C LEU A 307 5.67 33.78 -39.21
N ILE A 308 4.90 33.10 -40.06
CA ILE A 308 4.62 33.50 -41.45
C ILE A 308 3.89 34.84 -41.50
N LYS A 309 2.87 35.01 -40.66
CA LYS A 309 2.07 36.25 -40.57
C LYS A 309 2.89 37.43 -40.07
N ASN A 310 3.84 37.20 -39.15
CA ASN A 310 4.74 38.26 -38.67
C ASN A 310 5.83 38.56 -39.70
N SER A 311 6.32 37.54 -40.42
CA SER A 311 7.28 37.71 -41.52
C SER A 311 6.70 38.52 -42.67
N SER A 312 5.44 38.31 -43.04
CA SER A 312 4.77 39.05 -44.12
C SER A 312 4.42 40.50 -43.75
N LYS A 313 4.43 40.82 -42.45
CA LYS A 313 4.23 42.18 -41.92
C LYS A 313 5.53 42.89 -41.59
N ALA A 314 6.67 42.20 -41.66
CA ALA A 314 7.97 42.80 -41.41
C ALA A 314 8.36 43.74 -42.56
N LYS A 315 9.11 44.80 -42.25
CA LYS A 315 9.66 45.72 -43.27
C LYS A 315 10.58 45.00 -44.28
N ASP A 316 11.26 43.95 -43.83
CA ASP A 316 12.05 43.04 -44.66
C ASP A 316 11.69 41.59 -44.32
N PRO A 317 10.80 40.95 -45.10
CA PRO A 317 10.41 39.57 -44.90
C PRO A 317 11.57 38.57 -45.04
N THR A 318 12.61 38.91 -45.82
CA THR A 318 13.71 37.99 -46.12
C THR A 318 14.69 37.84 -44.96
N THR A 319 14.80 38.85 -44.10
CA THR A 319 15.65 38.82 -42.90
C THR A 319 14.88 38.58 -41.60
N PHE A 320 13.55 38.45 -41.64
CA PHE A 320 12.74 38.30 -40.43
C PHE A 320 13.09 37.04 -39.62
N LEU A 321 13.41 35.93 -40.30
CA LEU A 321 13.74 34.66 -39.66
C LEU A 321 15.07 34.68 -38.89
N THR A 322 15.94 35.66 -39.15
CA THR A 322 17.19 35.87 -38.41
C THR A 322 17.06 36.94 -37.31
N SER A 323 15.86 37.52 -37.15
CA SER A 323 15.61 38.57 -36.16
C SER A 323 15.60 38.02 -34.72
N PRO A 324 15.94 38.86 -33.72
CA PRO A 324 15.79 38.51 -32.31
C PRO A 324 14.37 38.08 -31.91
N GLN A 325 13.36 38.54 -32.64
CA GLN A 325 11.95 38.24 -32.41
C GLN A 325 11.55 36.85 -32.94
N ALA A 326 12.13 36.41 -34.06
CA ALA A 326 11.87 35.08 -34.63
C ALA A 326 12.65 33.96 -33.92
N LYS A 327 13.84 34.26 -33.41
CA LYS A 327 14.74 33.29 -32.75
C LYS A 327 14.09 32.44 -31.63
N PRO A 328 13.39 33.01 -30.63
CA PRO A 328 12.76 32.21 -29.57
C PRO A 328 11.62 31.32 -30.09
N VAL A 329 10.89 31.78 -31.12
CA VAL A 329 9.83 31.00 -31.76
C VAL A 329 10.43 29.81 -32.53
N LEU A 330 11.53 30.03 -33.24
CA LEU A 330 12.25 28.97 -33.96
C LEU A 330 12.89 27.94 -33.02
N GLU A 331 13.44 28.37 -31.88
CA GLU A 331 13.94 27.46 -30.84
C GLU A 331 12.81 26.63 -30.24
N LYS A 332 11.65 27.24 -29.99
CA LYS A 332 10.47 26.53 -29.50
C LYS A 332 9.92 25.53 -30.51
N LEU A 333 9.88 25.90 -31.79
CA LEU A 333 9.50 25.01 -32.89
C LEU A 333 10.41 23.79 -32.94
N LYS A 334 11.74 23.96 -32.88
CA LYS A 334 12.71 22.85 -32.81
C LYS A 334 12.48 21.93 -31.61
N GLU A 335 12.16 22.49 -30.44
CA GLU A 335 11.87 21.70 -29.24
C GLU A 335 10.58 20.87 -29.42
N LEU A 336 9.52 21.48 -29.97
CA LEU A 336 8.24 20.82 -30.22
C LEU A 336 8.35 19.74 -31.30
N GLU A 337 9.10 19.99 -32.37
CA GLU A 337 9.40 19.00 -33.41
C GLU A 337 10.17 17.81 -32.86
N LYS A 338 11.18 18.03 -32.01
CA LYS A 338 11.92 16.96 -31.33
C LYS A 338 11.01 16.12 -30.42
N LYS A 339 10.07 16.76 -29.72
CA LYS A 339 9.06 16.06 -28.90
C LYS A 339 8.09 15.26 -29.76
N LEU A 340 7.60 15.83 -30.86
CA LEU A 340 6.70 15.16 -31.80
C LEU A 340 7.38 13.93 -32.42
N GLU A 341 8.66 14.03 -32.79
CA GLU A 341 9.45 12.91 -33.29
C GLU A 341 9.60 11.79 -32.25
N GLY A 342 9.82 12.14 -30.97
CA GLY A 342 9.82 11.18 -29.87
C GLY A 342 8.48 10.45 -29.72
N VAL A 343 7.36 11.19 -29.79
CA VAL A 343 6.00 10.62 -29.71
C VAL A 343 5.70 9.73 -30.91
N ARG A 344 6.14 10.10 -32.13
CA ARG A 344 5.97 9.27 -33.34
C ARG A 344 6.72 7.95 -33.26
N LYS A 345 7.98 7.97 -32.82
CA LYS A 345 8.76 6.74 -32.60
C LYS A 345 8.10 5.82 -31.57
N GLU A 346 7.46 6.39 -30.57
CA GLU A 346 6.71 5.63 -29.57
C GLU A 346 5.44 5.02 -30.16
N ILE A 347 4.67 5.78 -30.95
CA ILE A 347 3.51 5.29 -31.71
C ILE A 347 3.91 4.14 -32.63
N ASP A 348 5.00 4.29 -33.39
CA ASP A 348 5.49 3.27 -34.31
C ASP A 348 5.96 2.02 -33.56
N ARG A 349 6.59 2.17 -32.39
CA ARG A 349 6.99 1.05 -31.54
C ARG A 349 5.76 0.30 -31.03
N ILE A 350 4.75 1.01 -30.54
CA ILE A 350 3.48 0.42 -30.04
C ILE A 350 2.76 -0.29 -31.19
N ALA A 351 2.63 0.34 -32.35
CA ALA A 351 1.97 -0.24 -33.53
C ALA A 351 2.71 -1.46 -34.09
N LYS A 352 4.05 -1.41 -34.16
CA LYS A 352 4.87 -2.55 -34.58
C LYS A 352 4.75 -3.71 -33.59
N GLN A 353 4.80 -3.41 -32.30
CA GLN A 353 4.61 -4.42 -31.25
C GLN A 353 3.22 -5.04 -31.32
N GLN A 354 2.15 -4.28 -31.59
CA GLN A 354 0.81 -4.82 -31.82
C GLN A 354 0.74 -5.74 -33.05
N LYS A 355 1.49 -5.43 -34.11
CA LYS A 355 1.53 -6.21 -35.35
C LYS A 355 2.34 -7.51 -35.23
N ASP A 356 3.44 -7.48 -34.47
CA ASP A 356 4.35 -8.63 -34.28
C ASP A 356 3.75 -9.73 -33.36
N VAL A 357 2.66 -9.47 -32.63
CA VAL A 357 2.00 -10.49 -31.77
C VAL A 357 1.05 -11.42 -32.54
N GLY A 358 0.81 -11.18 -33.84
CA GLY A 358 -0.01 -12.04 -34.69
C GLY A 358 -1.52 -11.88 -34.47
N ASP A 359 -2.27 -11.98 -35.56
CA ASP A 359 -3.73 -11.83 -35.68
C ASP A 359 -4.57 -12.98 -35.04
N ASP A 360 -3.99 -13.78 -34.14
CA ASP A 360 -4.75 -14.75 -33.34
C ASP A 360 -5.08 -14.12 -31.97
N ASP A 361 -6.32 -13.61 -31.86
CA ASP A 361 -6.91 -13.02 -30.65
C ASP A 361 -6.18 -11.79 -30.08
N GLY A 362 -6.08 -10.76 -30.93
CA GLY A 362 -5.93 -9.38 -30.49
C GLY A 362 -7.04 -9.00 -29.51
N ILE A 363 -6.80 -9.20 -28.22
CA ILE A 363 -7.66 -8.66 -27.17
C ILE A 363 -6.99 -7.40 -26.63
N ASP A 364 -7.64 -6.28 -26.94
CA ASP A 364 -7.43 -4.97 -26.34
C ASP A 364 -7.33 -5.04 -24.81
N ILE A 365 -6.17 -4.67 -24.27
CA ILE A 365 -5.89 -4.64 -22.83
C ILE A 365 -6.44 -3.36 -22.15
N ALA A 366 -6.93 -2.36 -22.92
CA ALA A 366 -7.58 -1.16 -22.39
C ALA A 366 -8.92 -1.49 -21.73
N HIS A 367 -9.64 -2.45 -22.31
CA HIS A 367 -10.97 -2.87 -21.86
C HIS A 367 -10.95 -4.23 -21.16
N MET A 368 -9.79 -4.84 -20.96
CA MET A 368 -9.64 -6.02 -20.11
C MET A 368 -9.85 -5.68 -18.63
N LYS A 369 -11.08 -5.93 -18.15
CA LYS A 369 -11.37 -6.07 -16.71
C LYS A 369 -10.65 -7.31 -16.15
N GLY A 370 -9.37 -7.15 -15.82
CA GLY A 370 -8.57 -8.11 -15.08
C GLY A 370 -8.90 -8.04 -13.58
N THR A 371 -9.79 -8.94 -13.17
CA THR A 371 -10.44 -9.18 -11.88
C THR A 371 -9.54 -9.43 -10.67
N PHE A 372 -9.90 -8.85 -9.52
CA PHE A 372 -8.90 -8.61 -8.49
C PHE A 372 -9.47 -8.79 -7.01
N GLY A 373 -8.73 -9.00 -5.88
CA GLY A 373 -9.26 -9.64 -4.63
C GLY A 373 -8.76 -9.14 -3.24
N PHE A 374 -9.63 -9.33 -2.23
CA PHE A 374 -9.44 -8.95 -0.81
C PHE A 374 -9.72 -10.11 0.17
N LYS A 375 -10.13 -11.29 -0.34
CA LYS A 375 -10.74 -12.36 0.48
C LYS A 375 -9.77 -13.43 1.01
N ALA A 376 -8.57 -13.59 0.43
CA ALA A 376 -7.56 -14.52 0.99
C ALA A 376 -7.16 -14.13 2.43
N LEU A 377 -7.13 -12.82 2.72
CA LEU A 377 -6.94 -12.29 4.07
C LEU A 377 -8.14 -12.62 4.97
N GLN A 378 -9.38 -12.53 4.46
CA GLN A 378 -10.59 -12.82 5.24
C GLN A 378 -10.81 -14.31 5.48
N GLU A 379 -10.46 -15.20 4.54
CA GLU A 379 -10.61 -16.65 4.73
C GLU A 379 -9.53 -17.23 5.63
N ALA A 380 -8.29 -16.72 5.55
CA ALA A 380 -7.26 -17.02 6.54
C ALA A 380 -7.65 -16.55 7.96
N LEU A 381 -8.45 -15.48 8.07
CA LEU A 381 -9.00 -14.99 9.34
C LEU A 381 -10.28 -15.73 9.79
N LYS A 382 -10.99 -16.42 8.89
CA LYS A 382 -12.17 -17.26 9.20
C LYS A 382 -11.82 -18.69 9.60
N LEU A 383 -10.61 -19.15 9.32
CA LEU A 383 -10.06 -20.44 9.79
C LEU A 383 -9.53 -20.38 11.24
N ARG A 384 -9.96 -19.37 12.03
CA ARG A 384 -9.67 -19.22 13.46
C ARG A 384 -10.93 -19.30 14.31
#